data_AF-A0A485CLC6-F1
#
_entry.id   AF-A0A485CLC6-F1
#
_cell.length_a   1.000
_cell.length_b   1.000
_cell.length_c   1.000
_cell.angle_alpha   90.00
_cell.angle_beta   90.00
_cell.angle_gamma   90.00
#
_symmetry.space_group_name_H-M   'P 1'
#
loop_
_entity.id
_entity.type
_entity.pdbx_description
1 polymer ?
#
loop_
_entity_poly.entity_id
_entity_poly.type
_entity_poly.pdbx_seq_one_letter_code
_entity_poly.pdbx_strand_id
1 'polypeptide(L)'
;MDIGFYCLASAVALWGEPRAVHASASLLESGVDAQGTVVLSYPDFDVTLHHSKVSDSTLPSEIQGEAGALVIEKISECQKVCFIPRGGKAQDLTQPQHINTMLYEAEEFARLVEANQVTHPGLEVSRITAKLLSEIRRQTGVVFPADSLPAA
;
A
#
# COMPACT_ATOMS: atom_id res chain seq x y z
N MET A 1 -9.59 -2.39 0.21
CA MET A 1 -10.10 -2.32 -1.17
C MET A 1 -9.94 -0.94 -1.75
N ASP A 2 -10.56 0.08 -1.14
CA ASP A 2 -10.44 1.47 -1.56
C ASP A 2 -9.14 2.09 -0.99
N ILE A 3 -9.19 3.05 -0.07
CA ILE A 3 -8.00 3.76 0.45
C ILE A 3 -6.88 2.87 1.06
N GLY A 4 -7.22 1.75 1.71
CA GLY A 4 -6.21 0.84 2.28
C GLY A 4 -5.39 0.08 1.22
N PHE A 5 -5.84 0.10 -0.03
CA PHE A 5 -5.09 -0.46 -1.16
C PHE A 5 -3.76 0.23 -1.36
N TYR A 6 -3.71 1.56 -1.27
CA TYR A 6 -2.48 2.33 -1.53
C TYR A 6 -1.36 1.90 -0.57
N CYS A 7 -1.66 1.82 0.73
CA CYS A 7 -0.68 1.38 1.73
C CYS A 7 -0.18 -0.05 1.45
N LEU A 8 -1.09 -0.97 1.10
CA LEU A 8 -0.75 -2.37 0.81
C LEU A 8 0.07 -2.52 -0.47
N ALA A 9 -0.37 -1.88 -1.56
CA ALA A 9 0.30 -1.92 -2.85
C ALA A 9 1.70 -1.29 -2.77
N SER A 10 1.86 -0.18 -2.05
CA SER A 10 3.18 0.41 -1.79
C SER A 10 4.10 -0.54 -1.03
N ALA A 11 3.60 -1.22 0.01
CA ALA A 11 4.40 -2.19 0.75
C ALA A 11 4.84 -3.38 -0.13
N VAL A 12 3.92 -3.92 -0.94
CA VAL A 12 4.22 -5.01 -1.87
C VAL A 12 5.19 -4.57 -2.97
N ALA A 13 5.06 -3.34 -3.49
CA ALA A 13 5.97 -2.81 -4.49
C ALA A 13 7.40 -2.63 -3.96
N LEU A 14 7.54 -2.27 -2.68
CA LEU A 14 8.85 -2.07 -2.03
C LEU A 14 9.49 -3.39 -1.58
N TRP A 15 8.71 -4.31 -1.02
CA TRP A 15 9.26 -5.47 -0.30
C TRP A 15 8.74 -6.83 -0.78
N GLY A 16 7.84 -6.87 -1.76
CA GLY A 16 7.30 -8.11 -2.31
C GLY A 16 6.24 -8.77 -1.42
N GLU A 17 6.15 -10.10 -1.49
CA GLU A 17 5.17 -10.87 -0.71
C GLU A 17 5.65 -11.06 0.74
N PRO A 18 4.84 -10.70 1.76
CA PRO A 18 5.18 -10.95 3.16
C PRO A 18 5.06 -12.43 3.52
N ARG A 19 5.74 -12.86 4.58
CA ARG A 19 5.64 -14.21 5.14
C ARG A 19 4.27 -14.48 5.77
N ALA A 20 3.67 -13.47 6.37
CA ALA A 20 2.37 -13.55 7.02
C ALA A 20 1.64 -12.20 6.97
N VAL A 21 0.31 -12.25 7.10
CA VAL A 21 -0.55 -11.07 7.20
C VAL A 21 -1.58 -11.28 8.32
N HIS A 22 -1.73 -10.28 9.19
CA HIS A 22 -2.74 -10.23 10.22
C HIS A 22 -3.53 -8.93 10.08
N ALA A 23 -4.86 -9.00 10.05
CA ALA A 23 -5.73 -7.86 9.83
C ALA A 23 -6.88 -7.81 10.82
N SER A 24 -7.22 -6.60 11.25
CA SER A 24 -8.41 -6.30 12.03
C SER A 24 -9.09 -5.05 11.48
N ALA A 25 -10.42 -5.02 11.55
CA ALA A 25 -11.20 -3.88 11.08
C ALA A 25 -12.49 -3.73 11.89
N SER A 26 -13.01 -2.50 11.93
CA SER A 26 -14.39 -2.23 12.32
C SER A 26 -15.24 -2.11 11.07
N LEU A 27 -16.40 -2.76 11.06
CA LEU A 27 -17.34 -2.72 9.95
C LEU A 27 -18.43 -1.68 10.18
N LEU A 28 -18.93 -1.09 9.09
CA LEU A 28 -20.18 -0.33 9.08
C LEU A 28 -21.38 -1.27 9.04
N GLU A 29 -22.58 -0.75 9.28
CA GLU A 29 -23.84 -1.52 9.11
C GLU A 29 -24.00 -2.11 7.71
N SER A 30 -23.42 -1.47 6.69
CA SER A 30 -23.42 -1.98 5.31
C SER A 30 -22.51 -3.20 5.10
N GLY A 31 -21.70 -3.60 6.09
CA GLY A 31 -20.75 -4.71 6.01
C GLY A 31 -19.41 -4.37 5.37
N VAL A 32 -19.20 -3.13 4.93
CA VAL A 32 -17.87 -2.66 4.45
C VAL A 32 -17.01 -2.20 5.63
N ASP A 33 -15.69 -2.25 5.45
CA ASP A 33 -14.74 -1.76 6.45
C ASP A 33 -14.80 -0.23 6.59
N ALA A 34 -15.02 0.22 7.82
CA ALA A 34 -14.94 1.62 8.22
C ALA A 34 -13.47 2.04 8.35
N GLN A 35 -12.72 1.28 9.15
CA GLN A 35 -11.30 1.46 9.42
C GLN A 35 -10.66 0.12 9.77
N GLY A 36 -9.34 0.02 9.62
CA GLY A 36 -8.62 -1.19 9.98
C GLY A 36 -7.12 -1.00 10.16
N THR A 37 -6.50 -2.05 10.69
CA THR A 37 -5.05 -2.19 10.80
C THR A 37 -4.64 -3.52 10.20
N VAL A 38 -3.56 -3.50 9.41
CA VAL A 38 -2.96 -4.69 8.81
C VAL A 38 -1.49 -4.73 9.17
N VAL A 39 -1.02 -5.88 9.66
CA VAL A 39 0.40 -6.13 9.94
C VAL A 39 0.91 -7.16 8.93
N LEU A 40 1.91 -6.76 8.15
CA LEU A 40 2.62 -7.63 7.21
C LEU A 40 3.97 -8.00 7.83
N SER A 41 4.24 -9.29 7.98
CA SER A 41 5.51 -9.76 8.53
C SER A 41 6.49 -10.17 7.44
N TYR A 42 7.66 -9.55 7.44
CA TYR A 42 8.80 -9.85 6.58
C TYR A 42 9.88 -10.59 7.39
N PRO A 43 10.99 -11.04 6.76
CA PRO A 43 12.04 -11.76 7.48
C PRO A 43 12.60 -11.06 8.71
N ASP A 44 12.88 -9.77 8.59
CA ASP A 44 13.66 -9.00 9.56
C ASP A 44 12.93 -7.76 10.09
N PHE A 45 11.70 -7.51 9.62
CA PHE A 45 10.88 -6.35 10.00
C PHE A 45 9.39 -6.62 9.77
N ASP A 46 8.56 -5.74 10.33
CA ASP A 46 7.12 -5.72 10.08
C ASP A 46 6.71 -4.40 9.42
N VAL A 47 5.62 -4.43 8.65
CA VAL A 47 4.97 -3.24 8.10
C VAL A 47 3.56 -3.15 8.69
N THR A 48 3.26 -2.04 9.35
CA THR A 48 1.91 -1.76 9.87
C THR A 48 1.20 -0.76 8.96
N LEU A 49 0.05 -1.16 8.46
CA LEU A 49 -0.81 -0.34 7.60
C LEU A 49 -2.04 0.07 8.40
N HIS A 50 -2.38 1.35 8.34
CA HIS A 50 -3.62 1.88 8.89
C HIS A 50 -4.44 2.53 7.78
N HIS A 51 -5.76 2.35 7.83
CA HIS A 51 -6.68 3.04 6.93
C HIS A 51 -8.00 3.33 7.62
N SER A 52 -8.67 4.42 7.23
CA SER A 52 -9.99 4.78 7.73
C SER A 52 -10.73 5.66 6.75
N LYS A 53 -12.01 5.35 6.50
CA LYS A 53 -12.94 6.18 5.73
C LYS A 53 -13.82 7.05 6.63
N VAL A 54 -13.69 6.88 7.95
CA VAL A 54 -14.54 7.50 8.98
C VAL A 54 -13.75 8.39 9.94
N SER A 55 -12.44 8.53 9.70
CA SER A 55 -11.54 9.40 10.46
C SER A 55 -10.35 9.79 9.61
N ASP A 56 -9.83 10.99 9.85
CA ASP A 56 -8.60 11.47 9.23
C ASP A 56 -7.38 11.13 10.10
N SER A 57 -6.30 10.70 9.45
CA SER A 57 -4.98 10.54 10.09
C SER A 57 -4.05 11.65 9.61
N THR A 58 -3.32 12.26 10.54
CA THR A 58 -2.23 13.20 10.23
C THR A 58 -0.86 12.51 10.30
N LEU A 59 -0.81 11.20 10.52
CA LEU A 59 0.44 10.46 10.60
C LEU A 59 1.08 10.32 9.21
N PRO A 60 2.38 10.62 9.06
CA PRO A 60 3.10 10.28 7.84
C PRO A 60 3.32 8.77 7.76
N SER A 61 3.76 8.30 6.59
CA SER A 61 4.34 6.96 6.47
C SER A 61 5.82 7.00 6.83
N GLU A 62 6.32 5.98 7.50
CA GLU A 62 7.72 5.91 7.91
C GLU A 62 8.35 4.58 7.50
N ILE A 63 9.60 4.64 7.04
CA ILE A 63 10.48 3.49 6.91
C ILE A 63 11.63 3.70 7.88
N GLN A 64 11.68 2.88 8.92
CA GLN A 64 12.60 3.03 10.04
C GLN A 64 13.79 2.08 9.88
N GLY A 65 14.98 2.56 10.23
CA GLY A 65 16.21 1.76 10.23
C GLY A 65 17.21 2.26 11.27
N GLU A 66 18.34 1.55 11.39
CA GLU A 66 19.32 1.82 12.46
C GLU A 66 19.94 3.23 12.40
N ALA A 67 20.03 3.79 11.19
CA ALA A 67 20.62 5.10 10.93
C ALA A 67 19.61 6.26 11.09
N GLY A 68 18.31 5.99 11.18
CA GLY A 68 17.26 7.01 11.17
C GLY A 68 15.96 6.53 10.52
N ALA A 69 15.11 7.47 10.13
CA ALA A 69 13.83 7.18 9.49
C ALA A 69 13.67 7.98 8.19
N LEU A 70 13.12 7.32 7.16
CA LEU A 70 12.54 8.00 6.01
C LEU A 70 11.08 8.30 6.32
N VAL A 71 10.70 9.57 6.30
CA VAL A 71 9.34 10.07 6.54
C VAL A 71 8.75 10.50 5.20
N ILE A 72 7.61 9.92 4.85
CA ILE A 72 6.94 10.10 3.56
C ILE A 72 5.55 10.68 3.82
N GLU A 73 5.27 11.84 3.24
CA GLU A 73 3.96 12.47 3.27
C GLU A 73 3.09 11.92 2.14
N LYS A 74 1.90 11.44 2.50
CA LYS A 74 0.91 10.81 1.60
C LYS A 74 1.53 9.75 0.68
N ILE A 75 1.74 8.54 1.19
CA ILE A 75 2.41 7.44 0.45
C ILE A 75 1.82 7.16 -0.93
N SER A 76 0.53 7.41 -1.15
CA SER A 76 -0.14 7.26 -2.46
C SER A 76 0.33 8.26 -3.52
N GLU A 77 0.81 9.43 -3.12
CA GLU A 77 1.22 10.52 -4.02
C GLU A 77 2.70 10.92 -3.82
N CYS A 78 3.32 10.47 -2.73
CA CYS A 78 4.71 10.76 -2.36
C CYS A 78 5.05 12.27 -2.43
N GLN A 79 4.19 13.10 -1.83
CA GLN A 79 4.29 14.57 -1.95
C GLN A 79 5.55 15.14 -1.28
N LYS A 80 6.06 14.46 -0.25
CA LYS A 80 7.27 14.86 0.47
C LYS A 80 8.01 13.65 0.98
N VAL A 81 9.35 13.67 0.90
CA VAL A 81 10.22 12.65 1.48
C VAL A 81 11.32 13.32 2.28
N CYS A 82 11.48 12.95 3.53
CA CYS A 82 12.54 13.45 4.41
C CYS A 82 13.30 12.29 5.03
N PHE A 83 14.63 12.33 5.00
CA PHE A 83 15.45 11.45 5.82
C PHE A 83 15.80 12.16 7.13
N ILE A 84 15.50 11.52 8.26
CA ILE A 84 15.80 12.02 9.60
C ILE A 84 16.86 11.10 10.22
N PRO A 85 18.15 11.47 10.17
CA PRO A 85 19.21 10.68 10.79
C PRO A 85 19.06 10.65 12.31
N ARG A 86 19.51 9.58 12.96
CA ARG A 86 19.52 9.47 14.42
C ARG A 86 20.39 10.57 15.04
N GLY A 87 19.76 11.48 15.80
CA GLY A 87 20.44 12.62 16.42
C GLY A 87 20.89 13.71 15.44
N GLY A 88 20.51 13.60 14.17
CA GLY A 88 20.81 14.56 13.12
C GLY A 88 19.66 15.51 12.82
N LYS A 89 19.91 16.43 11.88
CA LYS A 89 18.85 17.29 11.31
C LYS A 89 18.19 16.57 10.14
N ALA A 90 16.88 16.77 10.00
CA ALA A 90 16.12 16.29 8.85
C ALA A 90 16.69 16.82 7.54
N GLN A 91 16.72 15.95 6.53
CA GLN A 91 17.21 16.20 5.18
C GLN A 91 16.05 16.02 4.22
N ASP A 92 15.72 17.08 3.47
CA ASP A 92 14.66 17.03 2.48
C ASP A 92 15.17 16.32 1.21
N LEU A 93 14.51 15.23 0.82
CA LEU A 93 14.80 14.42 -0.36
C LEU A 93 13.71 14.56 -1.44
N THR A 94 12.75 15.45 -1.21
CA THR A 94 11.57 15.63 -2.06
C THR A 94 11.97 15.99 -3.48
N GLN A 95 11.34 15.31 -4.44
CA GLN A 95 11.49 15.59 -5.86
C GLN A 95 10.25 16.32 -6.38
N PRO A 96 10.39 17.18 -7.41
CA PRO A 96 9.24 17.78 -8.08
C PRO A 96 8.27 16.70 -8.58
N GLN A 97 7.00 16.85 -8.22
CA GLN A 97 5.92 15.98 -8.69
C GLN A 97 5.13 16.67 -9.80
N HIS A 98 4.62 15.88 -10.74
CA HIS A 98 3.69 16.39 -11.73
C HIS A 98 2.30 16.64 -11.12
N ILE A 99 1.57 17.64 -11.60
CA ILE A 99 0.24 18.01 -11.07
C ILE A 99 -0.80 16.89 -11.22
N ASN A 100 -0.67 16.10 -12.29
CA ASN A 100 -1.48 14.92 -12.50
C ASN A 100 -0.77 13.70 -11.90
N THR A 101 -1.33 13.15 -10.82
CA THR A 101 -0.80 12.00 -10.07
C THR A 101 -0.78 10.71 -10.89
N MET A 102 -1.56 10.63 -11.96
CA MET A 102 -1.62 9.46 -12.85
C MET A 102 -0.60 9.51 -14.00
N LEU A 103 0.24 10.55 -14.09
CA LEU A 103 1.16 10.71 -15.23
C LEU A 103 2.10 9.51 -15.36
N TYR A 104 2.77 9.12 -14.28
CA TYR A 104 3.82 8.10 -14.33
C TYR A 104 3.28 6.70 -14.66
N GLU A 105 2.09 6.35 -14.16
CA GLU A 105 1.45 5.08 -14.53
C GLU A 105 0.99 5.08 -15.99
N ALA A 106 0.48 6.22 -16.50
CA ALA A 106 0.08 6.35 -17.90
C ALA A 106 1.28 6.24 -18.85
N GLU A 107 2.41 6.85 -18.50
CA GLU A 107 3.67 6.74 -19.25
C GLU A 107 4.17 5.29 -19.29
N GLU A 108 4.13 4.58 -18.16
CA GLU A 108 4.55 3.18 -18.12
C GLU A 108 3.62 2.27 -18.93
N PHE A 109 2.29 2.49 -18.88
CA PHE A 109 1.35 1.75 -19.73
C PHE A 109 1.59 2.00 -21.21
N ALA A 110 1.80 3.26 -21.62
CA ALA A 110 2.12 3.60 -23.00
C ALA A 110 3.41 2.89 -23.45
N ARG A 111 4.47 2.96 -22.63
CA ARG A 111 5.76 2.29 -22.91
C ARG A 111 5.59 0.78 -23.08
N LEU A 112 4.84 0.12 -22.21
CA LEU A 112 4.60 -1.33 -22.28
C LEU A 112 3.83 -1.72 -23.55
N VAL A 113 2.83 -0.93 -23.95
CA VAL A 113 2.06 -1.15 -25.18
C VAL A 113 2.94 -0.97 -26.41
N GLU A 114 3.70 0.13 -26.50
CA GLU A 114 4.62 0.41 -27.61
C GLU A 114 5.68 -0.68 -27.76
N ALA A 115 6.19 -1.20 -26.64
CA ALA A 115 7.16 -2.28 -26.61
C ALA A 115 6.55 -3.68 -26.81
N ASN A 116 5.21 -3.81 -26.93
CA ASN A 116 4.47 -5.09 -26.90
C ASN A 116 4.88 -5.99 -25.72
N GLN A 117 5.19 -5.39 -24.58
CA GLN A 117 5.73 -6.10 -23.42
C GLN A 117 4.60 -6.51 -22.46
N VAL A 118 4.08 -7.72 -22.65
CA VAL A 118 3.02 -8.27 -21.78
C VAL A 118 3.57 -8.70 -20.42
N THR A 119 4.77 -9.29 -20.38
CA THR A 119 5.39 -9.72 -19.11
C THR A 119 6.22 -8.60 -18.52
N HIS A 120 5.81 -8.09 -17.36
CA HIS A 120 6.49 -7.03 -16.64
C HIS A 120 6.32 -7.21 -15.12
N PRO A 121 7.18 -6.60 -14.28
CA PRO A 121 7.15 -6.79 -12.83
C PRO A 121 5.82 -6.40 -12.16
N GLY A 122 5.08 -5.46 -12.74
CA GLY A 122 3.78 -5.01 -12.23
C GLY A 122 2.71 -6.11 -12.18
N LEU A 123 2.83 -7.17 -12.98
CA LEU A 123 1.93 -8.33 -12.91
C LEU A 123 2.08 -9.08 -11.58
N GLU A 124 3.32 -9.27 -11.12
CA GLU A 124 3.59 -9.96 -9.86
C GLU A 124 3.12 -9.15 -8.66
N VAL A 125 3.41 -7.84 -8.64
CA VAL A 125 2.91 -6.90 -7.63
C VAL A 125 1.38 -6.94 -7.58
N SER A 126 0.71 -6.89 -8.74
CA SER A 126 -0.75 -6.96 -8.84
C SER A 126 -1.30 -8.27 -8.28
N ARG A 127 -0.68 -9.41 -8.62
CA ARG A 127 -1.10 -10.74 -8.15
C ARG A 127 -0.96 -10.88 -6.64
N ILE A 128 0.18 -10.46 -6.08
CA ILE A 128 0.43 -10.51 -4.63
C ILE A 128 -0.55 -9.61 -3.90
N THR A 129 -0.73 -8.38 -4.38
CA THR A 129 -1.66 -7.41 -3.77
C THR A 129 -3.09 -7.94 -3.78
N ALA A 130 -3.56 -8.52 -4.89
CA ALA A 130 -4.88 -9.12 -4.98
C ALA A 130 -5.05 -10.31 -4.02
N LYS A 131 -4.04 -11.19 -3.91
CA LYS A 131 -4.03 -12.30 -2.95
C LYS A 131 -4.14 -11.80 -1.51
N LEU A 132 -3.35 -10.80 -1.14
CA LEU A 132 -3.37 -10.22 0.21
C LEU A 132 -4.68 -9.49 0.51
N LEU A 133 -5.27 -8.76 -0.43
CA LEU A 133 -6.58 -8.13 -0.25
C LEU A 133 -7.66 -9.17 0.06
N SER A 134 -7.69 -10.27 -0.68
CA SER A 134 -8.65 -11.36 -0.44
C SER A 134 -8.45 -11.98 0.95
N GLU A 135 -7.19 -12.20 1.35
CA GLU A 135 -6.85 -12.70 2.67
C GLU A 135 -7.29 -11.73 3.79
N ILE A 136 -6.96 -10.44 3.67
CA ILE A 136 -7.33 -9.39 4.63
C ILE A 136 -8.86 -9.30 4.77
N ARG A 137 -9.60 -9.37 3.66
CA ARG A 137 -11.07 -9.38 3.68
C ARG A 137 -11.63 -10.60 4.39
N ARG A 138 -11.04 -11.78 4.15
CA ARG A 138 -11.42 -13.01 4.86
C ARG A 138 -11.23 -12.86 6.38
N GLN A 139 -10.11 -12.29 6.82
CA GLN A 139 -9.82 -12.08 8.25
C GLN A 139 -10.74 -11.04 8.90
N THR A 140 -11.12 -9.99 8.16
CA THR A 140 -11.95 -8.89 8.66
C THR A 140 -13.45 -9.12 8.52
N GLY A 141 -13.87 -10.19 7.84
CA GLY A 141 -15.28 -10.53 7.63
C GLY A 141 -15.96 -9.73 6.52
N VAL A 142 -15.20 -9.02 5.67
CA VAL A 142 -15.75 -8.26 4.54
C VAL A 142 -16.04 -9.20 3.36
N VAL A 143 -17.29 -9.61 3.21
CA VAL A 143 -17.74 -10.52 2.13
C VAL A 143 -18.47 -9.73 1.04
N PHE A 144 -18.13 -10.00 -0.22
CA PHE A 144 -18.83 -9.44 -1.38
C PHE A 144 -19.73 -10.51 -2.01
N PRO A 145 -20.80 -10.12 -2.73
CA PRO A 145 -21.72 -11.07 -3.34
C PRO A 145 -21.04 -12.12 -4.23
N ALA A 146 -19.98 -11.74 -4.93
CA ALA A 146 -19.23 -12.63 -5.82
C ALA A 146 -18.46 -13.74 -5.07
N ASP A 147 -18.13 -13.56 -3.79
CA ASP A 147 -17.37 -14.56 -3.02
C ASP A 147 -18.20 -15.82 -2.72
N SER A 148 -19.54 -15.73 -2.85
CA SER A 148 -20.47 -16.84 -2.66
C SER A 148 -20.80 -17.58 -3.96
N LEU A 149 -20.29 -17.11 -5.11
CA LEU A 149 -20.49 -17.77 -6.40
C LEU A 149 -19.52 -18.96 -6.53
N PRO A 150 -19.92 -20.05 -7.24
CA PRO A 150 -18.98 -21.10 -7.60
C PRO A 150 -17.82 -20.52 -8.41
N ALA A 151 -16.60 -20.98 -8.16
CA ALA A 151 -15.46 -20.64 -9.02
C ALA A 151 -15.76 -21.12 -10.45
N ALA A 152 -15.61 -20.21 -11.42
CA ALA A 152 -15.78 -20.48 -12.84
C ALA A 152 -14.63 -21.32 -13.40
#